data_AF-A0A379KI86-F1
#
_entry.id   AF-A0A379KI86-F1
#
_cell.length_a   1.000
_cell.length_b   1.000
_cell.length_c   1.000
_cell.angle_alpha   90.00
_cell.angle_beta   90.00
_cell.angle_gamma   90.00
#
_symmetry.space_group_name_H-M   'P 1'
#
loop_
_entity.id
_entity.type
_entity.pdbx_description
1 polymer ?
#
loop_
_entity_poly.entity_id
_entity_poly.type
_entity_poly.pdbx_seq_one_letter_code
_entity_poly.pdbx_strand_id
1 'polypeptide(L)'
;MLSLLPLYQELTRTRIMRAGNTVIAGENIDVLSNALAQREFWQGFVRNLNPERFEALAAPYHEQLEAYERQAGESGEQQYLEHAAALMEALNSEERALYLALAKEAYGREA
;
A
#
# COMPACT_ATOMS: atom_id res chain seq x y z
N MET A 1 36.38 11.85 15.39
CA MET A 1 35.43 11.04 16.18
C MET A 1 34.25 11.93 16.54
N LEU A 2 33.19 11.91 15.72
CA LEU A 2 32.03 12.78 15.90
C LEU A 2 31.17 12.29 17.07
N SER A 3 31.02 13.15 18.08
CA SER A 3 30.24 12.93 19.29
C SER A 3 28.74 12.91 18.94
N LEU A 4 28.10 11.74 19.07
CA LEU A 4 26.64 11.56 19.00
C LEU A 4 25.93 11.96 20.31
N LEU A 5 26.60 12.64 21.23
CA LEU A 5 26.12 12.92 22.58
C LEU A 5 24.95 13.92 22.73
N PRO A 6 24.63 14.87 21.82
CA PRO A 6 23.56 15.82 22.11
C PRO A 6 22.15 15.23 21.92
N LEU A 7 22.00 14.10 21.21
CA LEU A 7 20.67 13.54 20.91
C LEU A 7 20.05 12.73 22.06
N TYR A 8 20.87 12.17 22.95
CA TYR A 8 20.40 11.31 24.05
C TYR A 8 20.09 12.05 25.35
N GLN A 9 20.60 13.27 25.53
CA GLN A 9 20.45 14.05 26.78
C GLN A 9 19.02 14.56 27.02
N GLU A 10 18.15 14.51 26.00
CA GLU A 10 16.79 15.03 26.06
C GLU A 10 15.69 13.94 26.15
N LEU A 11 16.07 12.66 26.17
CA LEU A 11 15.17 11.51 26.33
C LEU A 11 14.87 11.27 27.81
N THR A 12 14.05 12.14 28.40
CA THR A 12 13.55 11.91 29.76
C THR A 12 12.50 10.79 29.76
N ARG A 13 12.43 10.01 30.85
CA ARG A 13 11.39 8.99 31.06
C ARG A 13 9.98 9.54 30.82
N THR A 14 9.73 10.79 31.22
CA THR A 14 8.46 11.49 30.99
C THR A 14 8.15 11.69 29.51
N ARG A 15 9.14 12.01 28.68
CA ARG A 15 8.96 12.13 27.21
C ARG A 15 8.67 10.77 26.57
N ILE A 16 9.36 9.71 27.00
CA ILE A 16 9.11 8.34 26.52
C ILE A 16 7.68 7.89 26.88
N MET A 17 7.27 8.08 28.13
CA MET A 17 5.91 7.72 28.58
C MET A 17 4.84 8.54 27.84
N ARG A 18 5.08 9.83 27.62
CA ARG A 18 4.15 10.67 26.83
C ARG A 18 4.04 10.19 25.39
N ALA A 19 5.16 9.88 24.74
CA ALA A 19 5.17 9.34 23.38
C ALA A 19 4.42 8.00 23.30
N GLY A 20 4.65 7.10 24.26
CA GLY A 20 3.93 5.82 24.35
C GLY A 20 2.41 6.01 24.50
N ASN A 21 1.98 6.91 25.39
CA ASN A 21 0.56 7.21 25.56
C ASN A 21 -0.05 7.84 24.31
N THR A 22 0.69 8.68 23.58
CA THR A 22 0.23 9.24 22.31
C THR A 22 0.05 8.16 21.24
N VAL A 23 0.96 7.18 21.15
CA VAL A 23 0.83 6.04 20.24
C VAL A 23 -0.40 5.23 20.59
N ILE A 24 -0.53 4.78 21.85
CA ILE A 24 -1.65 3.94 22.31
C ILE A 24 -3.01 4.66 22.14
N ALA A 25 -3.08 5.95 22.44
CA ALA A 25 -4.33 6.70 22.29
C ALA A 25 -4.73 6.94 20.82
N GLY A 26 -3.76 6.88 19.90
CA GLY A 26 -3.98 6.98 18.46
C GLY A 26 -4.21 5.65 17.77
N GLU A 27 -3.96 4.51 18.43
CA GLU A 27 -4.18 3.19 17.88
C GLU A 27 -5.68 2.88 17.83
N ASN A 28 -6.18 2.75 16.61
CA ASN A 28 -7.50 2.22 16.31
C ASN A 28 -7.40 1.35 15.04
N ILE A 29 -8.46 0.62 14.74
CA ILE A 29 -8.49 -0.31 13.60
C ILE A 29 -8.10 0.40 12.29
N ASP A 30 -8.53 1.63 12.06
CA ASP A 30 -8.18 2.37 10.84
C ASP A 30 -6.68 2.71 10.78
N VAL A 31 -6.09 3.18 11.88
CA VAL A 31 -4.65 3.50 11.96
C VAL A 31 -3.80 2.25 11.78
N LEU A 32 -4.15 1.17 12.49
CA LEU A 32 -3.44 -0.10 12.41
C LEU A 32 -3.58 -0.77 11.03
N SER A 33 -4.76 -0.71 10.42
CA SER A 33 -4.99 -1.24 9.08
C SER A 33 -4.21 -0.48 8.02
N ASN A 34 -4.20 0.86 8.09
CA ASN A 34 -3.40 1.69 7.18
C ASN A 34 -1.90 1.39 7.32
N ALA A 35 -1.40 1.22 8.55
CA ALA A 35 0.00 0.90 8.80
C ALA A 35 0.38 -0.50 8.30
N LEU A 36 -0.51 -1.49 8.45
CA LEU A 36 -0.30 -2.86 8.01
C LEU A 36 -0.34 -2.99 6.48
N ALA A 37 -1.30 -2.33 5.82
CA ALA A 37 -1.47 -2.34 4.36
C ALA A 37 -0.23 -1.89 3.58
N GLN A 38 0.63 -1.06 4.19
CA GLN A 38 1.86 -0.54 3.59
C GLN A 38 3.09 -1.45 3.79
N ARG A 39 2.95 -2.59 4.48
CA ARG A 39 4.10 -3.47 4.77
C ARG A 39 4.24 -4.55 3.71
N GLU A 40 5.44 -4.65 3.13
CA GLU A 40 5.80 -5.67 2.13
C GLU A 40 5.44 -7.10 2.56
N PHE A 41 5.71 -7.47 3.82
CA PHE A 41 5.39 -8.81 4.31
C PHE A 41 3.88 -9.09 4.26
N TRP A 42 3.06 -8.08 4.57
CA TRP A 42 1.61 -8.20 4.58
C TRP A 42 1.08 -8.29 3.15
N GLN A 43 1.56 -7.41 2.28
CA GLN A 43 1.19 -7.41 0.85
C GLN A 43 1.50 -8.76 0.21
N GLY A 44 2.71 -9.29 0.40
CA GLY A 44 3.08 -10.61 -0.11
C GLY A 44 2.22 -11.74 0.48
N PHE A 45 1.95 -11.70 1.78
CA PHE A 45 1.09 -12.70 2.43
C PHE A 45 -0.33 -12.71 1.83
N VAL A 46 -0.99 -11.56 1.74
CA VAL A 46 -2.39 -11.52 1.29
C VAL A 46 -2.56 -11.75 -0.20
N ARG A 47 -1.55 -11.43 -1.02
CA ARG A 47 -1.54 -11.75 -2.45
C ARG A 47 -1.52 -13.27 -2.68
N ASN A 48 -0.73 -13.98 -1.88
CA ASN A 48 -0.69 -15.44 -1.91
C ASN A 48 -1.96 -16.09 -1.36
N LEU A 49 -2.59 -15.47 -0.36
CA LEU A 49 -3.81 -15.99 0.27
C LEU A 49 -5.08 -15.72 -0.55
N ASN A 50 -5.11 -14.64 -1.34
CA ASN A 50 -6.30 -14.19 -2.07
C ASN A 50 -6.02 -13.99 -3.58
N PRO A 51 -5.40 -14.94 -4.30
CA PRO A 51 -5.00 -14.74 -5.69
C PRO A 51 -6.18 -14.34 -6.58
N GLU A 52 -7.33 -14.98 -6.41
CA GLU A 52 -8.55 -14.72 -7.18
C GLU A 52 -9.03 -13.26 -7.06
N ARG A 53 -8.89 -12.63 -5.88
CA ARG A 53 -9.30 -11.23 -5.68
C ARG A 53 -8.38 -10.26 -6.42
N PHE A 54 -7.08 -10.55 -6.47
CA PHE A 54 -6.12 -9.73 -7.22
C PHE A 54 -6.24 -9.96 -8.73
N GLU A 55 -6.47 -11.20 -9.16
CA GLU A 55 -6.71 -11.53 -10.56
C GLU A 55 -7.99 -10.86 -11.08
N ALA A 56 -9.09 -10.92 -10.33
CA ALA A 56 -10.33 -10.24 -10.68
C ALA A 56 -10.16 -8.72 -10.74
N LEU A 57 -9.34 -8.14 -9.86
CA LEU A 57 -9.02 -6.72 -9.88
C LEU A 57 -8.22 -6.33 -11.13
N ALA A 58 -7.23 -7.13 -11.52
CA ALA A 58 -6.33 -6.84 -12.64
C ALA A 58 -6.92 -7.16 -14.02
N ALA A 59 -7.86 -8.12 -14.11
CA ALA A 59 -8.47 -8.57 -15.36
C ALA A 59 -8.94 -7.43 -16.31
N PRO A 60 -9.76 -6.45 -15.87
CA PRO A 60 -10.20 -5.37 -16.75
C PRO A 60 -9.06 -4.47 -17.23
N TYR A 61 -7.95 -4.38 -16.48
CA TYR A 61 -6.77 -3.63 -16.89
C TYR A 61 -5.98 -4.39 -17.95
N HIS A 62 -5.81 -5.70 -17.82
CA HIS A 62 -5.17 -6.51 -18.87
C HIS A 62 -5.93 -6.39 -20.21
N GLU A 63 -7.26 -6.48 -20.19
CA GLU A 63 -8.09 -6.32 -21.39
C GLU A 63 -7.90 -4.94 -22.06
N GLN A 64 -7.81 -3.87 -21.26
CA GLN A 64 -7.56 -2.52 -21.77
C GLN A 64 -6.15 -2.36 -22.34
N LEU A 65 -5.14 -2.94 -21.69
CA LEU A 65 -3.77 -2.90 -22.19
C LEU A 65 -3.65 -3.58 -23.56
N GLU A 66 -4.25 -4.76 -23.72
CA GLU A 66 -4.31 -5.49 -24.99
C GLU A 66 -5.06 -4.70 -26.09
N ALA A 67 -6.05 -3.88 -25.71
CA ALA A 67 -6.73 -3.00 -26.66
C ALA A 67 -5.80 -1.86 -27.12
N TYR A 68 -5.04 -1.25 -26.22
CA TYR A 68 -4.06 -0.22 -26.58
C TYR A 68 -2.91 -0.77 -27.43
N GLU A 69 -2.43 -1.98 -27.17
CA GLU A 69 -1.42 -2.64 -28.01
C GLU A 69 -1.88 -2.82 -29.45
N ARG A 70 -3.14 -3.23 -29.65
CA ARG A 70 -3.72 -3.37 -30.99
C ARG A 70 -3.86 -2.03 -31.72
N GLN A 71 -4.10 -0.94 -30.99
CA GLN A 71 -4.23 0.40 -31.54
C GLN A 71 -2.89 1.08 -31.81
N ALA A 72 -1.80 0.63 -31.17
CA ALA A 72 -0.48 1.23 -31.28
C ALA A 72 0.06 1.31 -32.71
N GLY A 73 -0.34 0.38 -33.58
CA GLY A 73 0.00 0.42 -35.02
C GLY A 73 -0.60 1.62 -35.77
N GLU A 74 -1.68 2.20 -35.26
CA GLU A 74 -2.37 3.36 -35.85
C GLU A 74 -2.10 4.66 -35.07
N SER A 75 -2.04 4.58 -33.73
CA SER A 75 -1.87 5.73 -32.84
C SER A 75 -0.41 6.08 -32.53
N GLY A 76 0.51 5.15 -32.78
CA GLY A 76 1.93 5.28 -32.48
C GLY A 76 2.31 4.82 -31.07
N GLU A 77 3.59 4.46 -30.93
CA GLU A 77 4.18 3.87 -29.71
C GLU A 77 4.11 4.81 -28.49
N GLN A 78 4.34 6.12 -28.70
CA GLN A 78 4.31 7.10 -27.60
C GLN A 78 2.93 7.14 -26.92
N GLN A 79 1.86 7.10 -27.70
CA GLN A 79 0.50 7.13 -27.18
C GLN A 79 0.16 5.82 -26.43
N TYR A 80 0.65 4.68 -26.90
CA TYR A 80 0.54 3.42 -26.18
C TYR A 80 1.23 3.49 -24.80
N LEU A 81 2.46 4.01 -24.73
CA LEU A 81 3.19 4.14 -23.47
C LEU A 81 2.48 5.05 -22.46
N GLU A 82 1.90 6.16 -22.93
CA GLU A 82 1.12 7.07 -22.09
C GLU A 82 -0.12 6.39 -21.51
N HIS A 83 -0.85 5.65 -22.34
CA HIS A 83 -2.02 4.89 -21.90
C HIS A 83 -1.66 3.76 -20.93
N ALA A 84 -0.59 3.01 -21.22
CA ALA A 84 -0.11 1.93 -20.35
C ALA A 84 0.35 2.45 -18.98
N ALA A 85 1.04 3.59 -18.93
CA ALA A 85 1.47 4.21 -17.68
C ALA A 85 0.28 4.66 -16.82
N ALA A 86 -0.73 5.29 -17.44
CA ALA A 86 -1.95 5.70 -16.75
C ALA A 86 -2.73 4.49 -16.18
N LEU A 87 -2.80 3.41 -16.96
CA LEU A 87 -3.47 2.17 -16.58
C LEU A 87 -2.77 1.48 -15.41
N MET A 88 -1.43 1.46 -15.42
CA MET A 88 -0.62 0.92 -14.33
C MET A 88 -0.79 1.70 -13.03
N GLU A 89 -0.80 3.04 -13.08
CA GLU A 89 -1.02 3.84 -11.87
C GLU A 89 -2.42 3.64 -11.29
N ALA A 90 -3.43 3.52 -12.17
CA ALA A 90 -4.79 3.21 -11.74
C ALA A 90 -4.87 1.83 -11.05
N LEU A 91 -4.31 0.78 -11.65
CA LEU A 91 -4.25 -0.55 -11.05
C LEU A 91 -3.52 -0.53 -9.70
N ASN A 92 -2.36 0.15 -9.63
CA ASN A 92 -1.60 0.28 -8.39
C ASN A 92 -2.43 0.97 -7.28
N SER A 93 -3.24 1.96 -7.64
CA SER A 93 -4.13 2.63 -6.69
C SER A 93 -5.21 1.70 -6.16
N GLU A 94 -5.81 0.89 -7.03
CA GLU A 94 -6.81 -0.10 -6.61
C GLU A 94 -6.20 -1.24 -5.78
N GLU A 95 -5.00 -1.71 -6.12
CA GLU A 95 -4.28 -2.69 -5.30
C GLU A 95 -3.99 -2.14 -3.89
N ARG A 96 -3.55 -0.88 -3.77
CA ARG A 96 -3.38 -0.20 -2.47
C ARG A 96 -4.69 -0.19 -1.65
N ALA A 97 -5.81 0.05 -2.31
CA ALA A 97 -7.12 0.01 -1.66
C ALA A 97 -7.50 -1.41 -1.22
N LEU A 98 -7.21 -2.43 -2.03
CA LEU A 98 -7.44 -3.83 -1.68
C LEU A 98 -6.57 -4.29 -0.50
N TYR A 99 -5.30 -3.89 -0.45
CA TYR A 99 -4.43 -4.16 0.71
C TYR A 99 -4.99 -3.55 2.01
N LEU A 100 -5.55 -2.33 1.94
CA LEU A 100 -6.21 -1.70 3.07
C LEU A 100 -7.48 -2.43 3.51
N ALA A 101 -8.32 -2.83 2.56
CA ALA A 101 -9.53 -3.59 2.84
C ALA A 101 -9.21 -4.91 3.54
N LEU A 102 -8.23 -5.65 3.04
CA LEU A 102 -7.77 -6.92 3.63
C LEU A 102 -7.18 -6.72 5.03
N ALA A 103 -6.46 -5.61 5.27
CA ALA A 103 -5.95 -5.28 6.60
C ALA A 103 -7.09 -5.00 7.59
N LYS A 104 -8.14 -4.29 7.16
CA LYS A 104 -9.35 -4.07 7.97
C LYS A 104 -10.08 -5.37 8.27
N GLU A 105 -10.22 -6.25 7.28
CA GLU A 105 -10.81 -7.58 7.45
C GLU A 105 -10.01 -8.45 8.45
N ALA A 106 -8.69 -8.31 8.51
CA ALA A 106 -7.86 -9.00 9.51
C ALA A 106 -8.12 -8.50 10.94
N TYR A 107 -8.01 -7.20 11.18
CA TYR A 107 -8.27 -6.64 12.51
C TYR A 107 -9.73 -6.79 12.95
N GLY A 108 -10.69 -6.78 12.02
CA GLY A 108 -12.11 -6.99 12.32
C GLY A 108 -12.47 -8.44 12.68
N ARG A 109 -11.62 -9.43 12.38
CA ARG A 109 -11.83 -10.83 12.80
C ARG A 109 -11.33 -11.11 14.22
N GLU A 110 -10.42 -10.29 14.74
CA GLU A 110 -9.85 -10.43 16.08
C GLU A 110 -10.56 -9.59 17.16
N ALA A 111 -11.46 -8.68 16.75
CA ALA A 111 -12.27 -7.83 17.63
C ALA A 111 -13.56 -8.52 18.11
#